data_AF-A0A3C1XYP1-F1
#
_entry.id   AF-A0A3C1XYP1-F1
#
_cell.length_a   1.000
_cell.length_b   1.000
_cell.length_c   1.000
_cell.angle_alpha   90.00
_cell.angle_beta   90.00
_cell.angle_gamma   90.00
#
_symmetry.space_group_name_H-M   'P 1'
#
loop_
_entity.id
_entity.type
_entity.pdbx_description
1 polymer ?
#
loop_
_entity_poly.entity_id
_entity_poly.type
_entity_poly.pdbx_seq_one_letter_code
_entity_poly.pdbx_strand_id
1 'polypeptide(L)'
;VRDAQELRAALNGQDAAVMRRLGLVLEEDLAQIATYSVGWIRIGKLEASYVGTQCLTRDNSGEPVYGGSALTFARGGFDELRALNLSDEERQAVDLSCRYDTAVSTAYPDFFASRRNYDVAIGQNARGEPRAGVLEQSWRAGGASIAELSALQAFMLSPSLKSVSAFTRERYGTDEPAPTSEQYVYRGEDSAVGMITKSGGILEDDNGRL
;
A
#
# COMPACT_ATOMS: atom_id res chain seq x y z
N VAL A 1 -20.24 10.17 11.29
CA VAL A 1 -21.40 9.45 11.84
C VAL A 1 -21.07 9.04 13.26
N ARG A 2 -21.78 9.56 14.26
CA ARG A 2 -21.44 9.43 15.69
C ARG A 2 -22.44 8.59 16.48
N ASP A 3 -23.64 8.39 15.95
CA ASP A 3 -24.70 7.62 16.58
C ASP A 3 -25.58 6.90 15.54
N ALA A 4 -26.53 6.09 16.04
CA ALA A 4 -27.43 5.32 15.21
C ALA A 4 -28.39 6.18 14.37
N GLN A 5 -28.72 7.40 14.80
CA GLN A 5 -29.59 8.30 14.06
C GLN A 5 -28.84 8.92 12.89
N GLU A 6 -27.63 9.41 13.11
CA GLU A 6 -26.73 9.89 12.06
C GLU A 6 -26.43 8.77 11.05
N LEU A 7 -26.23 7.53 11.50
CA LEU A 7 -26.01 6.39 10.62
C LEU A 7 -27.23 6.13 9.73
N ARG A 8 -28.44 6.09 10.31
CA ARG A 8 -29.68 5.93 9.53
C ARG A 8 -29.86 7.06 8.52
N ALA A 9 -29.57 8.31 8.91
CA ALA A 9 -29.65 9.44 8.00
C ALA A 9 -28.66 9.29 6.83
N ALA A 10 -27.41 8.90 7.11
CA ALA A 10 -26.39 8.66 6.08
C ALA A 10 -26.77 7.51 5.14
N LEU A 11 -27.31 6.41 5.68
CA LEU A 11 -27.80 5.26 4.90
C LEU A 11 -29.01 5.63 4.02
N ASN A 12 -29.95 6.42 4.54
CA ASN A 12 -31.10 6.90 3.78
C ASN A 12 -30.72 7.87 2.66
N GLY A 13 -29.56 8.52 2.76
CA GLY A 13 -28.99 9.37 1.72
C GLY A 13 -28.31 8.61 0.58
N GLN A 14 -28.09 7.29 0.73
CA GLN A 14 -27.48 6.46 -0.32
C GLN A 14 -28.52 6.01 -1.36
N ASP A 15 -28.08 5.81 -2.60
CA ASP A 15 -28.93 5.24 -3.64
C ASP A 15 -29.19 3.75 -3.36
N ALA A 16 -30.46 3.41 -3.10
CA ALA A 16 -30.87 2.04 -2.77
C ALA A 16 -30.65 1.04 -3.91
N ALA A 17 -30.71 1.46 -5.18
CA ALA A 17 -30.43 0.57 -6.31
C ALA A 17 -28.92 0.30 -6.42
N VAL A 18 -28.08 1.30 -6.17
CA VAL A 18 -26.62 1.13 -6.13
C VAL A 18 -26.22 0.20 -4.98
N MET A 19 -26.73 0.43 -3.76
CA MET A 19 -26.42 -0.44 -2.61
C MET A 19 -26.86 -1.88 -2.83
N ARG A 20 -28.03 -2.13 -3.44
CA ARG A 20 -28.48 -3.50 -3.76
C ARG A 20 -27.57 -4.19 -4.78
N ARG A 21 -27.00 -3.43 -5.72
CA ARG A 21 -26.16 -3.97 -6.78
C ARG A 21 -24.71 -4.16 -6.35
N LEU A 22 -24.15 -3.20 -5.61
CA LEU A 22 -22.72 -3.15 -5.29
C LEU A 22 -22.40 -3.49 -3.83
N GLY A 23 -23.40 -3.47 -2.95
CA GLY A 23 -23.19 -3.54 -1.50
C GLY A 23 -22.81 -2.21 -0.89
N LEU A 24 -22.54 -2.23 0.41
CA LEU A 24 -22.03 -1.12 1.20
C LEU A 24 -21.05 -1.68 2.23
N VAL A 25 -19.92 -1.00 2.41
CA VAL A 25 -18.97 -1.29 3.49
C VAL A 25 -19.06 -0.14 4.50
N LEU A 26 -19.10 -0.50 5.78
CA LEU A 26 -19.05 0.43 6.89
C LEU A 26 -17.75 0.20 7.65
N GLU A 27 -16.97 1.25 7.82
CA GLU A 27 -15.68 1.22 8.50
C GLU A 27 -15.74 2.10 9.73
N GLU A 28 -15.08 1.65 10.80
CA GLU A 28 -14.90 2.47 12.01
C GLU A 28 -13.89 3.57 11.68
N ASP A 29 -14.25 4.83 11.93
CA ASP A 29 -13.34 5.95 11.76
C ASP A 29 -12.22 5.87 12.81
N LEU A 30 -10.98 5.80 12.33
CA LEU A 30 -9.80 5.64 13.18
C LEU A 30 -9.02 6.95 13.27
N ALA A 31 -8.55 7.28 14.47
CA ALA A 31 -7.57 8.33 14.71
C ALA A 31 -6.15 7.76 14.71
N GLN A 32 -5.16 8.63 14.45
CA GLN A 32 -3.73 8.29 14.48
C GLN A 32 -3.39 7.09 13.58
N ILE A 33 -3.95 7.09 12.37
CA ILE A 33 -3.80 5.97 11.43
C ILE A 33 -2.38 5.94 10.87
N ALA A 34 -1.76 4.76 10.94
CA ALA A 34 -0.66 4.37 10.07
C ALA A 34 -1.18 3.40 9.01
N THR A 35 -0.83 3.63 7.75
CA THR A 35 -1.19 2.74 6.64
C THR A 35 0.02 1.93 6.21
N TYR A 36 -0.15 0.62 6.17
CA TYR A 36 0.85 -0.34 5.71
C TYR A 36 0.43 -0.91 4.36
N SER A 37 1.38 -1.03 3.44
CA SER A 37 1.20 -1.82 2.22
C SER A 37 1.81 -3.20 2.46
N VAL A 38 1.01 -4.25 2.30
CA VAL A 38 1.48 -5.64 2.29
C VAL A 38 1.17 -6.24 0.94
N GLY A 39 2.14 -6.89 0.31
CA GLY A 39 1.87 -7.49 -0.98
C GLY A 39 2.76 -8.65 -1.36
N TRP A 40 2.42 -9.20 -2.51
CA TRP A 40 3.07 -10.33 -3.15
C TRP A 40 3.06 -10.11 -4.66
N ILE A 41 4.19 -10.37 -5.31
CA ILE A 41 4.34 -10.21 -6.75
C ILE A 41 5.19 -11.34 -7.33
N ARG A 42 4.81 -11.80 -8.53
CA ARG A 42 5.56 -12.77 -9.32
C ARG A 42 5.65 -12.34 -10.78
N ILE A 43 6.88 -12.24 -11.28
CA ILE A 43 7.20 -11.97 -12.70
C ILE A 43 8.17 -13.04 -13.19
N GLY A 44 7.68 -13.96 -14.02
CA GLY A 44 8.45 -15.12 -14.47
C GLY A 44 8.86 -16.01 -13.30
N LYS A 45 10.18 -16.10 -13.07
CA LYS A 45 10.79 -16.86 -11.96
C LYS A 45 11.08 -16.01 -10.72
N LEU A 46 10.91 -14.69 -10.81
CA LEU A 46 11.10 -13.81 -9.67
C LEU A 46 9.80 -13.75 -8.89
N GLU A 47 9.90 -13.97 -7.60
CA GLU A 47 8.81 -13.91 -6.64
C GLU A 47 9.30 -13.11 -5.43
N ALA A 48 8.46 -12.20 -4.96
CA ALA A 48 8.74 -11.37 -3.82
C ALA A 48 7.45 -11.05 -3.06
N SER A 49 7.59 -10.83 -1.77
CA SER A 49 6.54 -10.30 -0.91
C SER A 49 7.10 -9.19 -0.05
N TYR A 50 6.25 -8.31 0.43
CA TYR A 50 6.69 -7.10 1.11
C TYR A 50 5.72 -6.63 2.17
N VAL A 51 6.25 -5.84 3.10
CA VAL A 51 5.51 -4.99 4.02
C VAL A 51 6.22 -3.65 4.17
N GLY A 52 5.49 -2.60 4.44
CA GLY A 52 6.05 -1.35 4.89
C GLY A 52 5.00 -0.25 4.92
N THR A 53 5.41 0.98 5.16
CA THR A 53 4.50 2.10 5.42
C THR A 53 4.26 2.95 4.19
N GLN A 54 3.05 3.48 4.08
CA GLN A 54 2.71 4.55 3.16
C GLN A 54 2.90 5.92 3.83
N CYS A 55 3.18 6.94 3.02
CA CYS A 55 3.20 8.33 3.47
C CYS A 55 2.25 9.18 2.63
N LEU A 56 1.75 10.26 3.24
CA LEU A 56 0.97 11.28 2.53
C LEU A 56 1.86 12.44 2.10
N THR A 57 1.47 13.09 1.03
CA THR A 57 2.02 14.37 0.56
C THR A 57 0.86 15.31 0.24
N ARG A 58 1.16 16.58 -0.03
CA ARG A 58 0.17 17.52 -0.58
C ARG A 58 0.14 17.43 -2.09
N ASP A 59 -1.05 17.47 -2.68
CA ASP A 59 -1.24 17.61 -4.12
C ASP A 59 -1.08 19.07 -4.60
N ASN A 60 -1.34 19.31 -5.90
CA ASN A 60 -1.29 20.65 -6.49
C ASN A 60 -2.34 21.63 -5.92
N SER A 61 -3.35 21.15 -5.20
CA SER A 61 -4.37 21.95 -4.51
C SER A 61 -4.11 22.09 -3.01
N GLY A 62 -3.08 21.42 -2.49
CA GLY A 62 -2.73 21.40 -1.06
C GLY A 62 -3.42 20.29 -0.26
N GLU A 63 -4.23 19.43 -0.89
CA GLU A 63 -4.95 18.35 -0.23
C GLU A 63 -4.03 17.15 0.05
N PRO A 64 -4.25 16.43 1.17
CA PRO A 64 -3.46 15.25 1.51
C PRO A 64 -3.80 14.09 0.57
N VAL A 65 -2.80 13.61 -0.15
CA VAL A 65 -2.88 12.47 -1.08
C VAL A 65 -1.73 11.49 -0.83
N TYR A 66 -1.77 10.32 -1.46
CA TYR A 66 -0.65 9.38 -1.41
C TYR A 66 0.65 10.03 -1.90
N GLY A 67 1.71 9.91 -1.08
CA GLY A 67 3.02 10.49 -1.34
C GLY A 67 4.14 9.46 -1.55
N GLY A 68 3.83 8.18 -1.42
CA GLY A 68 4.82 7.11 -1.57
C GLY A 68 4.72 6.00 -0.53
N SER A 69 5.60 5.03 -0.67
CA SER A 69 5.76 3.90 0.26
C SER A 69 7.24 3.60 0.45
N ALA A 70 7.63 3.24 1.67
CA ALA A 70 8.89 2.56 1.98
C ALA A 70 8.56 1.13 2.36
N LEU A 71 9.14 0.16 1.65
CA LEU A 71 8.78 -1.24 1.73
C LEU A 71 10.02 -2.10 1.91
N THR A 72 9.94 -3.07 2.81
CA THR A 72 10.93 -4.14 2.94
C THR A 72 10.40 -5.37 2.22
N PHE A 73 11.18 -5.85 1.25
CA PHE A 73 10.87 -7.02 0.44
C PHE A 73 11.65 -8.23 0.93
N ALA A 74 10.99 -9.39 0.92
CA ALA A 74 11.61 -10.70 0.94
C ALA A 74 11.56 -11.32 -0.46
N ARG A 75 12.62 -12.03 -0.85
CA ARG A 75 12.59 -12.90 -2.03
C ARG A 75 11.83 -14.18 -1.68
N GLY A 76 10.61 -14.30 -2.14
CA GLY A 76 9.72 -15.43 -1.87
C GLY A 76 8.31 -15.00 -1.50
N GLY A 77 7.54 -15.95 -0.99
CA GLY A 77 6.18 -15.76 -0.53
C GLY A 77 6.10 -15.18 0.88
N PHE A 78 4.90 -15.15 1.45
CA PHE A 78 4.66 -14.58 2.77
C PHE A 78 5.43 -15.27 3.90
N ASP A 79 5.86 -16.52 3.73
CA ASP A 79 6.67 -17.22 4.73
C ASP A 79 8.10 -16.66 4.80
N GLU A 80 8.71 -16.33 3.66
CA GLU A 80 9.98 -15.62 3.63
C GLU A 80 9.86 -14.20 4.20
N LEU A 81 8.73 -13.51 3.97
CA LEU A 81 8.46 -12.20 4.58
C LEU A 81 8.37 -12.28 6.11
N ARG A 82 7.62 -13.25 6.62
CA ARG A 82 7.45 -13.47 8.08
C ARG A 82 8.77 -13.85 8.77
N ALA A 83 9.74 -14.40 8.04
CA ALA A 83 11.05 -14.73 8.57
C ALA A 83 11.97 -13.51 8.72
N LEU A 84 11.61 -12.33 8.17
CA LEU A 84 12.35 -11.10 8.37
C LEU A 84 12.16 -10.53 9.78
N ASN A 85 13.07 -9.62 10.18
CA ASN A 85 12.96 -8.88 11.43
C ASN A 85 11.95 -7.73 11.28
N LEU A 86 10.65 -8.06 11.36
CA LEU A 86 9.54 -7.11 11.27
C LEU A 86 9.17 -6.51 12.63
N SER A 87 8.67 -5.27 12.63
CA SER A 87 8.00 -4.67 13.79
C SER A 87 6.72 -5.42 14.15
N ASP A 88 6.19 -5.20 15.35
CA ASP A 88 4.94 -5.86 15.76
C ASP A 88 3.75 -5.38 14.89
N GLU A 89 3.72 -4.11 14.50
CA GLU A 89 2.73 -3.58 13.57
C GLU A 89 2.86 -4.18 12.16
N GLU A 90 4.09 -4.33 11.65
CA GLU A 90 4.33 -4.96 10.35
C GLU A 90 3.90 -6.44 10.36
N ARG A 91 4.20 -7.18 11.43
CA ARG A 91 3.71 -8.56 11.61
C ARG A 91 2.20 -8.62 11.64
N GLN A 92 1.56 -7.69 12.35
CA GLN A 92 0.10 -7.60 12.41
C GLN A 92 -0.50 -7.31 11.03
N ALA A 93 0.09 -6.38 10.27
CA ALA A 93 -0.34 -6.06 8.92
C ALA A 93 -0.20 -7.28 7.98
N VAL A 94 0.92 -8.01 8.05
CA VAL A 94 1.14 -9.22 7.26
C VAL A 94 0.11 -10.30 7.59
N ASP A 95 -0.18 -10.53 8.87
CA ASP A 95 -1.19 -11.51 9.31
C ASP A 95 -2.59 -11.15 8.79
N LEU A 96 -3.02 -9.90 8.95
CA LEU A 96 -4.32 -9.43 8.45
C LEU A 96 -4.44 -9.60 6.93
N SER A 97 -3.41 -9.20 6.19
CA SER A 97 -3.37 -9.35 4.73
C SER A 97 -3.39 -10.81 4.29
N CYS A 98 -2.69 -11.71 4.99
CA CYS A 98 -2.72 -13.14 4.67
C CYS A 98 -4.08 -13.76 4.95
N ARG A 99 -4.77 -13.35 6.02
CA ARG A 99 -6.15 -13.80 6.31
C ARG A 99 -7.10 -13.34 5.21
N TYR A 100 -6.97 -12.09 4.75
CA TYR A 100 -7.76 -11.57 3.64
C TYR A 100 -7.46 -12.32 2.33
N ASP A 101 -6.18 -12.52 1.98
CA ASP A 101 -5.74 -13.26 0.79
C ASP A 101 -6.29 -14.71 0.78
N THR A 102 -6.29 -15.36 1.95
CA THR A 102 -6.86 -16.71 2.13
C THR A 102 -8.38 -16.68 1.93
N ALA A 103 -9.08 -15.67 2.46
CA ALA A 103 -10.52 -15.54 2.29
C ALA A 103 -10.90 -15.33 0.81
N VAL A 104 -10.17 -14.49 0.08
CA VAL A 104 -10.34 -14.30 -1.37
C VAL A 104 -10.11 -15.61 -2.11
N SER A 105 -9.00 -16.29 -1.85
CA SER A 105 -8.66 -17.56 -2.54
C SER A 105 -9.68 -18.67 -2.24
N THR A 106 -10.25 -18.69 -1.04
CA THR A 106 -11.30 -19.65 -0.64
C THR A 106 -12.63 -19.34 -1.33
N ALA A 107 -13.01 -18.06 -1.40
CA ALA A 107 -14.26 -17.63 -2.04
C ALA A 107 -14.20 -17.74 -3.57
N TYR A 108 -13.01 -17.58 -4.16
CA TYR A 108 -12.78 -17.59 -5.60
C TYR A 108 -11.59 -18.49 -5.96
N PRO A 109 -11.75 -19.82 -5.99
CA PRO A 109 -10.63 -20.76 -6.22
C PRO A 109 -9.92 -20.59 -7.56
N ASP A 110 -10.64 -20.12 -8.59
CA ASP A 110 -10.09 -19.88 -9.93
C ASP A 110 -9.46 -18.48 -10.08
N PHE A 111 -9.53 -17.64 -9.03
CA PHE A 111 -8.94 -16.31 -9.06
C PHE A 111 -7.42 -16.39 -9.16
N PHE A 112 -6.86 -15.63 -10.09
CA PHE A 112 -5.42 -15.51 -10.26
C PHE A 112 -5.02 -14.05 -10.46
N ALA A 113 -4.05 -13.61 -9.66
CA ALA A 113 -3.34 -12.35 -9.87
C ALA A 113 -1.87 -12.54 -9.54
N SER A 114 -1.00 -12.19 -10.50
CA SER A 114 0.47 -12.24 -10.35
C SER A 114 1.03 -11.09 -9.52
N ARG A 115 0.19 -10.13 -9.12
CA ARG A 115 0.48 -9.05 -8.19
C ARG A 115 -0.73 -8.88 -7.27
N ARG A 116 -0.50 -8.85 -5.96
CA ARG A 116 -1.52 -8.56 -4.95
C ARG A 116 -0.97 -7.61 -3.90
N ASN A 117 -1.71 -6.55 -3.60
CA ASN A 117 -1.40 -5.57 -2.57
C ASN A 117 -2.62 -5.35 -1.68
N TYR A 118 -2.39 -5.21 -0.39
CA TYR A 118 -3.37 -4.99 0.65
C TYR A 118 -2.92 -3.79 1.48
N ASP A 119 -3.75 -2.76 1.54
CA ASP A 119 -3.52 -1.61 2.39
C ASP A 119 -4.17 -1.87 3.74
N VAL A 120 -3.38 -1.86 4.80
CA VAL A 120 -3.80 -2.13 6.18
C VAL A 120 -3.72 -0.84 6.97
N ALA A 121 -4.83 -0.42 7.55
CA ALA A 121 -4.81 0.64 8.56
C ALA A 121 -4.63 0.04 9.95
N ILE A 122 -3.79 0.69 10.75
CA ILE A 122 -3.64 0.46 12.18
C ILE A 122 -3.80 1.81 12.87
N GLY A 123 -4.74 1.92 13.80
CA GLY A 123 -5.07 3.17 14.48
C GLY A 123 -5.89 2.95 15.74
N GLN A 124 -6.51 4.02 16.25
CA GLN A 124 -7.34 3.99 17.45
C GLN A 124 -8.77 4.36 17.11
N ASN A 125 -9.75 3.67 17.66
CA ASN A 125 -11.14 4.10 17.53
C ASN A 125 -11.47 5.30 18.43
N ALA A 126 -12.71 5.77 18.40
CA ALA A 126 -13.20 6.87 19.23
C ALA A 126 -13.08 6.64 20.75
N ARG A 127 -12.86 5.40 21.21
CA ARG A 127 -12.62 5.05 22.62
C ARG A 127 -11.13 4.94 22.97
N GLY A 128 -10.23 5.17 22.01
CA GLY A 128 -8.78 5.00 22.18
C GLY A 128 -8.33 3.54 22.12
N GLU A 129 -9.19 2.61 21.72
CA GLU A 129 -8.84 1.20 21.60
C GLU A 129 -8.14 0.95 20.26
N PRO A 130 -7.05 0.16 20.23
CA PRO A 130 -6.37 -0.16 18.98
C PRO A 130 -7.30 -0.96 18.06
N ARG A 131 -7.25 -0.62 16.76
CA ARG A 131 -7.97 -1.27 15.68
C ARG A 131 -7.05 -1.42 14.48
N ALA A 132 -7.24 -2.53 13.76
CA ALA A 132 -6.52 -2.79 12.52
C ALA A 132 -7.39 -3.57 11.54
N GLY A 133 -7.23 -3.31 10.25
CA GLY A 133 -7.96 -3.99 9.19
C GLY A 133 -7.41 -3.69 7.80
N VAL A 134 -7.67 -4.62 6.87
CA VAL A 134 -7.42 -4.37 5.44
C VAL A 134 -8.49 -3.38 4.95
N LEU A 135 -8.06 -2.20 4.50
CA LEU A 135 -8.90 -1.15 3.93
C LEU A 135 -9.16 -1.39 2.45
N GLU A 136 -8.11 -1.69 1.69
CA GLU A 136 -8.19 -1.83 0.24
C GLU A 136 -7.34 -3.00 -0.25
N GLN A 137 -7.85 -3.71 -1.25
CA GLN A 137 -7.13 -4.68 -2.06
C GLN A 137 -6.90 -4.15 -3.48
N SER A 138 -5.69 -4.35 -4.01
CA SER A 138 -5.31 -3.93 -5.36
C SER A 138 -4.50 -5.00 -6.09
N TRP A 139 -4.97 -5.37 -7.29
CA TRP A 139 -4.36 -6.40 -8.15
C TRP A 139 -3.86 -5.83 -9.50
N ARG A 140 -3.72 -4.52 -9.57
CA ARG A 140 -3.22 -3.76 -10.72
C ARG A 140 -1.92 -3.06 -10.37
N ALA A 141 -1.20 -2.54 -11.36
CA ALA A 141 -0.09 -1.62 -11.08
C ALA A 141 -0.61 -0.39 -10.30
N GLY A 142 0.19 0.09 -9.34
CA GLY A 142 -0.23 1.16 -8.43
C GLY A 142 0.93 1.80 -7.69
N GLY A 143 0.62 2.46 -6.56
CA GLY A 143 1.58 3.29 -5.82
C GLY A 143 2.81 2.56 -5.28
N ALA A 144 2.77 1.23 -5.12
CA ALA A 144 3.92 0.44 -4.70
C ALA A 144 4.78 -0.07 -5.88
N SER A 145 4.32 0.07 -7.13
CA SER A 145 4.91 -0.66 -8.25
C SER A 145 6.30 -0.22 -8.68
N ILE A 146 6.69 1.03 -8.40
CA ILE A 146 8.07 1.45 -8.63
C ILE A 146 9.01 0.71 -7.66
N ALA A 147 8.66 0.64 -6.37
CA ALA A 147 9.41 -0.11 -5.36
C ALA A 147 9.47 -1.61 -5.69
N GLU A 148 8.35 -2.21 -6.14
CA GLU A 148 8.29 -3.61 -6.57
C GLU A 148 9.31 -3.89 -7.68
N LEU A 149 9.35 -3.04 -8.72
CA LEU A 149 10.28 -3.21 -9.83
C LEU A 149 11.73 -3.03 -9.41
N SER A 150 12.03 -2.04 -8.55
CA SER A 150 13.37 -1.84 -8.00
C SER A 150 13.84 -3.06 -7.20
N ALA A 151 12.99 -3.60 -6.32
CA ALA A 151 13.32 -4.79 -5.53
C ALA A 151 13.52 -6.04 -6.40
N LEU A 152 12.64 -6.27 -7.39
CA LEU A 152 12.77 -7.38 -8.32
C LEU A 152 14.05 -7.27 -9.17
N GLN A 153 14.43 -6.06 -9.59
CA GLN A 153 15.69 -5.83 -10.29
C GLN A 153 16.90 -6.15 -9.40
N ALA A 154 16.89 -5.72 -8.13
CA ALA A 154 17.94 -6.07 -7.17
C ALA A 154 18.05 -7.60 -6.96
N PHE A 155 16.91 -8.29 -6.84
CA PHE A 155 16.89 -9.75 -6.76
C PHE A 155 17.36 -10.44 -8.04
N MET A 156 17.14 -9.85 -9.21
CA MET A 156 17.64 -10.37 -10.48
C MET A 156 19.17 -10.25 -10.56
N LEU A 157 19.72 -9.10 -10.16
CA LEU A 157 21.15 -8.81 -10.22
C LEU A 157 21.96 -9.60 -9.17
N SER A 158 21.36 -9.87 -8.01
CA SER A 158 22.03 -10.56 -6.89
C SER A 158 21.23 -11.78 -6.43
N PRO A 159 21.39 -12.98 -7.04
CA PRO A 159 20.62 -14.19 -6.69
C PRO A 159 20.71 -14.64 -5.22
N SER A 160 21.79 -14.28 -4.52
CA SER A 160 21.97 -14.56 -3.08
C SER A 160 21.19 -13.60 -2.17
N LEU A 161 20.77 -12.43 -2.68
CA LEU A 161 20.04 -11.42 -1.91
C LEU A 161 18.67 -11.96 -1.50
N LYS A 162 18.41 -11.96 -0.19
CA LYS A 162 17.18 -12.50 0.41
C LYS A 162 16.15 -11.44 0.78
N SER A 163 16.61 -10.23 1.10
CA SER A 163 15.75 -9.10 1.40
C SER A 163 16.34 -7.81 0.84
N VAL A 164 15.49 -6.83 0.59
CA VAL A 164 15.91 -5.49 0.17
C VAL A 164 14.83 -4.49 0.54
N SER A 165 15.22 -3.28 0.94
CA SER A 165 14.28 -2.18 1.14
C SER A 165 14.21 -1.33 -0.12
N ALA A 166 13.00 -0.94 -0.53
CA ALA A 166 12.79 -0.14 -1.72
C ALA A 166 11.64 0.85 -1.48
N PHE A 167 11.61 1.92 -2.28
CA PHE A 167 10.62 2.97 -2.12
C PHE A 167 9.99 3.42 -3.44
N THR A 168 8.78 3.94 -3.31
CA THR A 168 8.12 4.76 -4.33
C THR A 168 7.84 6.12 -3.70
N ARG A 169 7.98 7.19 -4.48
CA ARG A 169 7.71 8.56 -4.05
C ARG A 169 6.95 9.31 -5.14
N GLU A 170 5.87 9.98 -4.75
CA GLU A 170 5.11 10.91 -5.59
C GLU A 170 5.15 12.30 -4.97
N ARG A 171 5.46 13.30 -5.79
CA ARG A 171 5.50 14.71 -5.39
C ARG A 171 4.80 15.56 -6.44
N TYR A 172 4.11 16.60 -6.01
CA TYR A 172 3.23 17.42 -6.84
C TYR A 172 3.71 18.87 -6.84
N GLY A 173 3.53 19.55 -7.98
CA GLY A 173 3.94 20.94 -8.15
C GLY A 173 5.17 21.12 -9.03
N THR A 174 5.31 22.34 -9.55
CA THR A 174 6.43 22.72 -10.43
C THR A 174 7.75 22.88 -9.69
N ASP A 175 7.68 23.17 -8.39
CA ASP A 175 8.83 23.55 -7.58
C ASP A 175 9.54 22.35 -6.94
N GLU A 176 8.97 21.15 -7.11
CA GLU A 176 9.59 19.91 -6.63
C GLU A 176 10.96 19.69 -7.29
N PRO A 177 12.01 19.38 -6.52
CA PRO A 177 13.33 19.13 -7.09
C PRO A 177 13.31 17.90 -8.00
N ALA A 178 14.15 17.90 -9.03
CA ALA A 178 14.33 16.71 -9.84
C ALA A 178 14.97 15.60 -9.00
N PRO A 179 14.46 14.36 -9.05
CA PRO A 179 15.14 13.20 -8.48
C PRO A 179 16.53 12.98 -9.10
N THR A 180 17.39 12.22 -8.42
CA THR A 180 18.65 11.77 -9.03
C THR A 180 18.36 10.89 -10.23
N SER A 181 19.31 10.77 -11.17
CA SER A 181 19.15 9.98 -12.39
C SER A 181 18.80 8.51 -12.13
N GLU A 182 19.28 7.95 -11.03
CA GLU A 182 19.07 6.55 -10.64
C GLU A 182 17.66 6.32 -10.11
N GLN A 183 17.04 7.36 -9.53
CA GLN A 183 15.71 7.28 -8.92
C GLN A 183 14.61 7.87 -9.81
N TYR A 184 14.98 8.58 -10.87
CA TYR A 184 14.06 9.27 -11.74
C TYR A 184 13.20 8.29 -12.55
N VAL A 185 11.88 8.35 -12.38
CA VAL A 185 10.93 7.56 -13.18
C VAL A 185 10.18 8.46 -14.14
N TYR A 186 9.59 9.56 -13.63
CA TYR A 186 8.78 10.46 -14.43
C TYR A 186 8.71 11.86 -13.81
N ARG A 187 8.67 12.89 -14.65
CA ARG A 187 8.25 14.24 -14.28
C ARG A 187 7.50 14.87 -15.45
N GLY A 188 6.32 15.41 -15.19
CA GLY A 188 5.51 16.04 -16.23
C GLY A 188 4.11 16.39 -15.75
N GLU A 189 3.33 16.98 -16.65
CA GLU A 189 1.94 17.32 -16.41
C GLU A 189 1.04 16.13 -16.70
N ASP A 190 0.37 15.63 -15.66
CA ASP A 190 -0.67 14.61 -15.76
C ASP A 190 -2.05 15.27 -15.83
N SER A 191 -2.91 14.78 -16.73
CA SER A 191 -4.22 15.38 -16.97
C SER A 191 -5.19 15.32 -15.78
N ALA A 192 -4.98 14.39 -14.84
CA ALA A 192 -5.85 14.20 -13.69
C ALA A 192 -5.32 14.90 -12.43
N VAL A 193 -3.99 14.92 -12.24
CA VAL A 193 -3.39 15.42 -11.00
C VAL A 193 -2.49 16.65 -11.17
N GLY A 194 -2.28 17.11 -12.40
CA GLY A 194 -1.41 18.24 -12.72
C GLY A 194 0.08 17.85 -12.73
N MET A 195 0.96 18.82 -12.45
CA MET A 195 2.40 18.57 -12.42
C MET A 195 2.76 17.56 -11.34
N ILE A 196 3.42 16.47 -11.73
CA ILE A 196 3.79 15.36 -10.85
C ILE A 196 5.21 14.88 -11.17
N THR A 197 5.93 14.52 -10.11
CA THR A 197 7.23 13.84 -10.15
C THR A 197 7.09 12.50 -9.45
N LYS A 198 7.47 11.42 -10.14
CA LYS A 198 7.56 10.06 -9.59
C LYS A 198 9.01 9.61 -9.56
N SER A 199 9.42 9.08 -8.42
CA SER A 199 10.73 8.47 -8.22
C SER A 199 10.64 7.22 -7.37
N GLY A 200 11.71 6.43 -7.39
CA GLY A 200 11.84 5.26 -6.53
C GLY A 200 13.17 4.56 -6.74
N GLY A 201 13.43 3.55 -5.92
CA GLY A 201 14.72 2.88 -5.93
C GLY A 201 14.90 1.99 -4.71
N ILE A 202 16.11 1.45 -4.56
CA ILE A 202 16.52 0.74 -3.34
C ILE A 202 16.84 1.77 -2.26
N LEU A 203 16.38 1.52 -1.04
CA LEU A 203 16.80 2.25 0.15
C LEU A 203 18.14 1.64 0.60
N GLU A 204 19.17 2.48 0.73
CA GLU A 204 20.44 2.04 1.32
C GLU A 204 20.24 1.78 2.83
N ASP A 205 20.89 0.72 3.35
CA ASP A 205 20.83 0.29 4.75
C ASP A 205 21.50 1.33 5.67
N ASP A 206 20.90 2.51 5.83
CA ASP A 206 21.29 3.49 6.84
C ASP A 206 20.04 4.27 7.28
N ASN A 207 19.28 3.70 8.23
CA ASN A 207 18.37 4.37 9.18
C ASN A 207 17.63 5.65 8.69
N GLY A 208 17.17 5.66 7.43
CA GLY A 208 16.66 6.85 6.78
C GLY A 208 15.19 6.71 6.47
N ARG A 209 14.34 7.21 7.36
CA ARG A 209 12.95 7.53 7.03
C ARG A 209 12.92 8.35 5.73
N LEU A 210 11.96 8.02 4.86
CA LEU A 210 11.64 8.78 3.64
C LEU A 210 11.36 10.26 3.90
#